data_AF-A0A8S3H5J0-F1
#
_entry.id   AF-A0A8S3H5J0-F1
#
_cell.length_a   1.000
_cell.length_b   1.000
_cell.length_c   1.000
_cell.angle_alpha   90.00
_cell.angle_beta   90.00
_cell.angle_gamma   90.00
#
_symmetry.space_group_name_H-M   'P 1'
#
loop_
_entity.id
_entity.type
_entity.pdbx_description
1 polymer ?
#
loop_
_entity_poly.entity_id
_entity_poly.type
_entity_poly.pdbx_seq_one_letter_code
_entity_poly.pdbx_strand_id
1 'polypeptide(L)'
;KNGDHIVTSVTQTTSLSLDPNVDKKIIRQIEYYLSDVNMVRDKFLKNEITKDEGWIPLSVLTTFKRLQSLTTDFNTIISALKKSVSGLIQIDETQNKIRRHPERPLPSSQAELELSLRNRTVFVKGFPKTTDINIDKLLHFFEKFGSIESVQMKKQFKSKDFNGAAFVVFPTDDNAREFIQKSKETPIVYDDGSALECSLQDDFYKKKALDSANGGRPADDDDAKEKRANDKQGRKEKRKEELDKKTSEHLEKLNNENLTGAVIHLAGMTPNVTRELIKEKFNPFTKMPWIDFNKGDAEAWVRLNEADTAKTVLEKVLAAGQGKLVIDGKEVISRLVEGEEEVEFWK
;
A
#
# COMPACT_ATOMS: atom_id res chain seq x y z
N LYS A 1 22.43 51.84 -52.12
CA LYS A 1 23.15 52.39 -50.95
C LYS A 1 22.30 53.56 -50.48
N ASN A 2 21.52 53.54 -49.39
CA ASN A 2 21.54 52.74 -48.17
C ASN A 2 20.08 52.45 -47.75
N GLY A 3 19.85 51.29 -47.14
CA GLY A 3 18.61 50.99 -46.44
C GLY A 3 18.72 51.42 -44.98
N ASP A 4 17.67 52.06 -44.48
CA ASP A 4 17.45 52.27 -43.05
C ASP A 4 16.41 51.26 -42.56
N HIS A 5 16.89 50.32 -41.75
CA HIS A 5 16.09 49.39 -40.97
C HIS A 5 15.54 50.12 -39.74
N ILE A 6 14.22 50.26 -39.65
CA ILE A 6 13.53 50.55 -38.39
C ILE A 6 12.96 49.22 -37.89
N VAL A 7 13.60 48.69 -36.85
CA VAL A 7 13.19 47.50 -36.11
C VAL A 7 12.07 47.90 -35.16
N THR A 8 10.82 47.62 -35.52
CA THR A 8 9.70 47.67 -34.57
C THR A 8 9.46 46.27 -34.04
N SER A 9 10.04 45.98 -32.87
CA SER A 9 9.77 44.79 -32.07
C SER A 9 8.34 44.84 -31.53
N VAL A 10 7.41 44.15 -32.21
CA VAL A 10 6.09 43.84 -31.67
C VAL A 10 6.22 42.59 -30.81
N THR A 11 6.26 42.78 -29.49
CA THR A 11 6.04 41.73 -28.49
C THR A 11 4.67 41.11 -28.75
N GLN A 12 4.65 39.92 -29.38
CA GLN A 12 3.46 39.10 -29.44
C GLN A 12 3.17 38.57 -28.04
N THR A 13 2.25 39.23 -27.35
CA THR A 13 1.54 38.66 -26.20
C THR A 13 0.82 37.41 -26.71
N THR A 14 1.36 36.25 -26.39
CA THR A 14 0.76 34.95 -26.67
C THR A 14 -0.57 34.86 -25.92
N SER A 15 -1.66 35.22 -26.59
CA SER A 15 -3.01 34.92 -26.16
C SER A 15 -3.20 33.40 -26.23
N LEU A 16 -2.92 32.72 -25.12
CA LEU A 16 -3.33 31.35 -24.90
C LEU A 16 -4.86 31.28 -25.04
N SER A 17 -5.30 30.72 -26.16
CA SER A 17 -6.67 30.36 -26.46
C SER A 17 -7.25 29.52 -25.31
N LEU A 18 -8.20 30.10 -24.57
CA LEU A 18 -8.96 29.44 -23.51
C LEU A 18 -9.87 28.39 -24.17
N ASP A 19 -9.44 27.13 -24.10
CA ASP A 19 -10.28 25.99 -24.43
C ASP A 19 -11.47 25.98 -23.43
N PRO A 20 -12.75 26.07 -23.89
CA PRO A 20 -13.95 26.11 -23.04
C PRO A 20 -14.09 24.90 -22.10
N ASN A 21 -13.29 23.86 -22.31
CA ASN A 21 -13.28 22.63 -21.53
C ASN A 21 -12.34 22.68 -20.29
N VAL A 22 -11.40 23.63 -20.24
CA VAL A 22 -10.40 23.67 -19.16
C VAL A 22 -11.04 24.01 -17.82
N ASP A 23 -11.96 24.98 -17.77
CA ASP A 23 -12.68 25.35 -16.55
C ASP A 23 -13.44 24.15 -15.97
N LYS A 24 -14.14 23.39 -16.83
CA LYS A 24 -14.87 22.18 -16.40
C LYS A 24 -13.93 21.13 -15.81
N LYS A 25 -12.76 20.93 -16.41
CA LYS A 25 -11.74 20.01 -15.90
C LYS A 25 -11.19 20.47 -14.54
N ILE A 26 -10.93 21.77 -14.37
CA ILE A 26 -10.47 22.34 -13.10
C ILE A 26 -11.53 22.13 -12.01
N ILE A 27 -12.78 22.53 -12.27
CA ILE A 27 -13.90 22.39 -11.34
C ILE A 27 -14.02 20.93 -10.89
N ARG A 28 -14.12 20.00 -11.84
CA ARG A 28 -14.23 18.56 -11.53
C ARG A 28 -13.05 18.04 -10.73
N GLN A 29 -11.84 18.47 -11.07
CA GLN A 29 -10.64 17.95 -10.40
C GLN A 29 -10.59 18.41 -8.93
N ILE A 30 -10.96 19.66 -8.65
CA ILE A 30 -11.02 20.21 -7.29
C ILE A 30 -12.19 19.62 -6.50
N GLU A 31 -13.36 19.52 -7.11
CA GLU A 31 -14.53 18.87 -6.50
C GLU A 31 -14.25 17.42 -6.17
N TYR A 32 -13.54 16.70 -7.05
CA TYR A 32 -13.11 15.34 -6.77
C TYR A 32 -12.18 15.27 -5.55
N TYR A 33 -11.21 16.17 -5.41
CA TYR A 33 -10.31 16.16 -4.25
C TYR A 33 -11.06 16.27 -2.92
N LEU A 34 -12.11 17.10 -2.89
CA LEU A 34 -12.94 17.34 -1.71
C LEU A 34 -14.23 16.50 -1.67
N SER A 35 -14.40 15.60 -2.64
CA SER A 35 -15.51 14.65 -2.70
C SER A 35 -15.43 13.64 -1.57
N ASP A 36 -16.56 13.05 -1.21
CA ASP A 36 -16.63 11.96 -0.25
C ASP A 36 -15.70 10.80 -0.65
N VAL A 37 -15.72 10.44 -1.94
CA VAL A 37 -14.95 9.32 -2.50
C VAL A 37 -13.45 9.48 -2.21
N ASN A 38 -12.90 10.67 -2.48
CA ASN A 38 -11.48 10.94 -2.27
C ASN A 38 -11.18 11.15 -0.79
N MET A 39 -12.01 11.92 -0.10
CA MET A 39 -11.82 12.26 1.30
C MET A 39 -11.85 11.02 2.20
N VAL A 40 -12.46 9.89 1.83
CA VAL A 40 -12.32 8.63 2.59
C VAL A 40 -10.86 8.17 2.69
N ARG A 41 -10.11 8.30 1.59
CA ARG A 41 -8.81 7.65 1.38
C ARG A 41 -7.64 8.61 1.53
N ASP A 42 -7.84 9.88 1.19
CA ASP A 42 -6.79 10.89 1.14
C ASP A 42 -6.43 11.40 2.54
N LYS A 43 -5.43 10.76 3.16
CA LYS A 43 -4.93 11.15 4.48
C LYS A 43 -4.34 12.55 4.50
N PHE A 44 -3.75 13.00 3.38
CA PHE A 44 -3.11 14.31 3.31
C PHE A 44 -4.19 15.39 3.37
N LEU A 45 -5.21 15.32 2.50
CA LEU A 45 -6.30 16.29 2.52
C LEU A 45 -7.11 16.25 3.82
N LYS A 46 -7.35 15.06 4.39
CA LYS A 46 -7.95 14.94 5.74
C LYS A 46 -7.17 15.72 6.79
N ASN A 47 -5.85 15.65 6.75
CA ASN A 47 -5.03 16.37 7.72
C ASN A 47 -5.02 17.88 7.42
N GLU A 48 -4.93 18.30 6.16
CA GLU A 48 -4.97 19.72 5.79
C GLU A 48 -6.26 20.41 6.26
N ILE A 49 -7.44 19.80 6.07
CA ILE A 49 -8.72 20.40 6.50
C ILE A 49 -8.82 20.60 8.02
N THR A 50 -8.05 19.87 8.83
CA THR A 50 -8.07 20.02 10.30
C THR A 50 -7.24 21.19 10.81
N LYS A 51 -6.41 21.80 9.97
CA LYS A 51 -5.47 22.84 10.38
C LYS A 51 -6.09 24.23 10.49
N ASP A 52 -7.06 24.53 9.63
CA ASP A 52 -7.59 25.88 9.45
C ASP A 52 -9.09 25.86 9.14
N GLU A 53 -9.92 25.31 10.04
CA GLU A 53 -11.40 25.29 9.90
C GLU A 53 -11.92 24.78 8.54
N GLY A 54 -11.23 23.79 7.95
CA GLY A 54 -11.54 23.23 6.64
C GLY A 54 -10.92 23.96 5.44
N TRP A 55 -10.32 25.13 5.63
CA TRP A 55 -9.65 25.90 4.59
C TRP A 55 -8.35 25.25 4.13
N ILE A 56 -8.22 25.15 2.82
CA ILE A 56 -7.02 24.63 2.15
C ILE A 56 -6.49 25.74 1.24
N PRO A 57 -5.24 26.17 1.42
CA PRO A 57 -4.60 27.12 0.51
C PRO A 57 -4.51 26.58 -0.92
N LEU A 58 -4.75 27.44 -1.92
CA LEU A 58 -4.55 27.08 -3.33
C LEU A 58 -3.11 26.65 -3.61
N SER A 59 -2.13 27.19 -2.88
CA SER A 59 -0.73 26.78 -2.96
C SER A 59 -0.51 25.30 -2.64
N VAL A 60 -1.33 24.71 -1.77
CA VAL A 60 -1.30 23.27 -1.48
C VAL A 60 -1.92 22.50 -2.64
N LEU A 61 -3.08 22.94 -3.14
CA LEU A 61 -3.79 22.24 -4.21
C LEU A 61 -3.02 22.23 -5.53
N THR A 62 -2.30 23.31 -5.87
CA THR A 62 -1.49 23.38 -7.10
C THR A 62 -0.26 22.47 -7.06
N THR A 63 0.09 21.86 -5.92
CA THR A 63 1.10 20.80 -5.85
C THR A 63 0.60 19.45 -6.40
N PHE A 64 -0.72 19.28 -6.54
CA PHE A 64 -1.29 18.02 -6.99
C PHE A 64 -1.15 17.86 -8.50
N LYS A 65 -0.50 16.78 -8.93
CA LYS A 65 -0.11 16.53 -10.33
C LYS A 65 -1.24 16.75 -11.34
N ARG A 66 -2.47 16.29 -11.06
CA ARG A 66 -3.60 16.43 -12.00
C ARG A 66 -4.12 17.87 -12.11
N LEU A 67 -4.05 18.65 -11.04
CA LEU A 67 -4.40 20.07 -11.11
C LEU A 67 -3.28 20.88 -11.74
N GLN A 68 -2.02 20.59 -11.35
CA GLN A 68 -0.82 21.20 -11.91
C GLN A 68 -0.73 21.04 -13.43
N SER A 69 -1.14 19.89 -13.97
CA SER A 69 -1.19 19.67 -15.42
C SER A 69 -2.25 20.49 -16.16
N LEU A 70 -3.24 21.03 -15.45
CA LEU A 70 -4.28 21.89 -16.01
C LEU A 70 -3.91 23.37 -15.86
N THR A 71 -3.51 23.78 -14.66
CA THR A 71 -3.07 25.14 -14.36
C THR A 71 -2.38 25.22 -13.01
N THR A 72 -1.50 26.21 -12.84
CA THR A 72 -0.94 26.63 -11.55
C THR A 72 -1.37 28.05 -11.18
N ASP A 73 -2.13 28.74 -12.04
CA ASP A 73 -2.58 30.10 -11.81
C ASP A 73 -3.83 30.12 -10.93
N PHE A 74 -3.73 30.85 -9.81
CA PHE A 74 -4.79 30.93 -8.81
C PHE A 74 -6.02 31.66 -9.36
N ASN A 75 -5.83 32.70 -10.18
CA ASN A 75 -6.94 33.47 -10.73
C ASN A 75 -7.79 32.61 -11.68
N THR A 76 -7.15 31.80 -12.52
CA THR A 76 -7.81 30.83 -13.39
C THR A 76 -8.62 29.82 -12.56
N ILE A 77 -8.04 29.28 -11.49
CA ILE A 77 -8.73 28.32 -10.61
C ILE A 77 -9.98 28.94 -9.98
N ILE A 78 -9.84 30.13 -9.39
CA ILE A 78 -10.95 30.83 -8.74
C ILE A 78 -12.04 31.21 -9.75
N SER A 79 -11.65 31.70 -10.92
CA SER A 79 -12.60 32.06 -11.99
C SER A 79 -13.36 30.84 -12.50
N ALA A 80 -12.72 29.68 -12.58
CA ALA A 80 -13.37 28.42 -12.90
C ALA A 80 -14.32 27.99 -11.78
N LEU A 81 -13.87 27.98 -10.51
CA LEU A 81 -14.70 27.57 -9.37
C LEU A 81 -15.95 28.43 -9.16
N LYS A 82 -15.89 29.74 -9.46
CA LYS A 82 -17.06 30.63 -9.43
C LYS A 82 -18.14 30.24 -10.44
N LYS A 83 -17.81 29.48 -11.48
CA LYS A 83 -18.75 28.94 -12.47
C LYS A 83 -19.33 27.58 -12.04
N SER A 84 -18.85 26.99 -10.93
CA SER A 84 -19.38 25.72 -10.46
C SER A 84 -20.80 25.86 -9.95
N VAL A 85 -21.65 24.91 -10.34
CA VAL A 85 -23.04 24.77 -9.90
C VAL A 85 -23.20 23.73 -8.79
N SER A 86 -22.13 23.03 -8.41
CA SER A 86 -22.23 21.89 -7.49
C SER A 86 -22.57 22.32 -6.06
N GLY A 87 -22.20 23.54 -5.66
CA GLY A 87 -22.31 24.03 -4.29
C GLY A 87 -21.43 23.27 -3.28
N LEU A 88 -20.49 22.43 -3.74
CA LEU A 88 -19.61 21.65 -2.87
C LEU A 88 -18.49 22.50 -2.26
N ILE A 89 -18.05 23.54 -2.96
CA ILE A 89 -16.86 24.33 -2.62
C ILE A 89 -17.26 25.74 -2.22
N GLN A 90 -16.65 26.23 -1.14
CA GLN A 90 -16.66 27.62 -0.73
C GLN A 90 -15.28 28.24 -0.98
N ILE A 91 -15.27 29.46 -1.52
CA ILE A 91 -14.05 30.24 -1.77
C ILE A 91 -13.93 31.28 -0.65
N ASP A 92 -12.72 31.46 -0.13
CA ASP A 92 -12.43 32.47 0.89
C ASP A 92 -12.53 33.90 0.34
N GLU A 93 -12.77 34.89 1.20
CA GLU A 93 -12.87 36.31 0.83
C GLU A 93 -11.61 36.80 0.11
N THR A 94 -10.43 36.32 0.54
CA THR A 94 -9.14 36.68 -0.05
C THR A 94 -8.81 35.92 -1.33
N GLN A 95 -9.68 34.99 -1.75
CA GLN A 95 -9.55 34.18 -2.98
C GLN A 95 -8.25 33.36 -3.08
N ASN A 96 -7.62 33.05 -1.95
CA ASN A 96 -6.38 32.28 -1.89
C ASN A 96 -6.55 30.88 -1.26
N LYS A 97 -7.73 30.60 -0.71
CA LYS A 97 -8.09 29.38 -0.01
C LYS A 97 -9.47 28.92 -0.46
N ILE A 98 -9.69 27.61 -0.41
CA ILE A 98 -11.00 27.01 -0.62
C ILE A 98 -11.29 25.99 0.47
N ARG A 99 -12.56 25.73 0.73
CA ARG A 99 -12.98 24.63 1.61
C ARG A 99 -14.22 23.94 1.05
N ARG A 100 -14.53 22.78 1.61
CA ARG A 100 -15.82 22.15 1.40
C ARG A 100 -16.92 22.97 2.10
N HIS A 101 -18.06 23.16 1.44
CA HIS A 101 -19.15 23.98 1.94
C HIS A 101 -19.68 23.42 3.28
N PRO A 102 -19.89 24.25 4.32
CA PRO A 102 -20.33 23.78 5.63
C PRO A 102 -21.68 23.04 5.63
N GLU A 103 -22.59 23.39 4.71
CA GLU A 103 -23.88 22.69 4.55
C GLU A 103 -23.75 21.32 3.86
N ARG A 104 -22.56 20.99 3.36
CA ARG A 104 -22.25 19.67 2.81
C ARG A 104 -21.10 19.09 3.62
N PRO A 105 -21.28 18.77 4.91
CA PRO A 105 -20.21 18.19 5.71
C PRO A 105 -19.79 16.83 5.16
N LEU A 106 -18.60 16.39 5.55
CA LEU A 106 -18.28 14.97 5.42
C LEU A 106 -19.22 14.17 6.31
N PRO A 107 -19.62 12.94 5.91
CA PRO A 107 -20.45 12.11 6.77
C PRO A 107 -19.81 11.91 8.15
N SER A 108 -20.65 11.92 9.17
CA SER A 108 -20.25 11.94 10.59
C SER A 108 -19.51 10.67 11.01
N SER A 109 -19.77 9.57 10.31
CA SER A 109 -19.16 8.28 10.56
C SER A 109 -18.67 7.62 9.27
N GLN A 110 -17.64 6.78 9.41
CA GLN A 110 -17.15 5.98 8.30
C GLN A 110 -18.22 5.01 7.76
N ALA A 111 -19.08 4.46 8.63
CA ALA A 111 -20.14 3.54 8.23
C ALA A 111 -21.20 4.23 7.35
N GLU A 112 -21.61 5.45 7.72
CA GLU A 112 -22.56 6.27 6.95
C GLU A 112 -22.00 6.61 5.56
N LEU A 113 -20.73 7.00 5.51
CA LEU A 113 -20.00 7.29 4.28
C LEU A 113 -19.90 6.07 3.36
N GLU A 114 -19.52 4.91 3.92
CA GLU A 114 -19.42 3.65 3.16
C GLU A 114 -20.79 3.20 2.63
N LEU A 115 -21.86 3.36 3.41
CA LEU A 115 -23.21 3.04 2.99
C LEU A 115 -23.71 3.98 1.89
N SER A 116 -23.50 5.29 2.05
CA SER A 116 -23.85 6.30 1.05
C SER A 116 -23.14 6.04 -0.28
N LEU A 117 -21.82 5.86 -0.24
CA LEU A 117 -21.01 5.54 -1.42
C LEU A 117 -21.49 4.27 -2.10
N ARG A 118 -21.76 3.22 -1.33
CA ARG A 118 -22.23 1.92 -1.84
C ARG A 118 -23.55 2.02 -2.59
N ASN A 119 -24.51 2.78 -2.07
CA ASN A 119 -25.83 2.94 -2.68
C ASN A 119 -25.76 3.72 -4.01
N ARG A 120 -24.94 4.77 -4.05
CA ARG A 120 -24.78 5.60 -5.25
C ARG A 120 -23.68 5.15 -6.23
N THR A 121 -23.05 4.00 -5.97
CA THR A 121 -22.00 3.46 -6.84
C THR A 121 -22.53 2.34 -7.73
N VAL A 122 -22.32 2.49 -9.03
CA VAL A 122 -22.62 1.49 -10.05
C VAL A 122 -21.33 0.83 -10.49
N PHE A 123 -21.33 -0.50 -10.55
CA PHE A 123 -20.31 -1.30 -11.21
C PHE A 123 -20.66 -1.47 -12.68
N VAL A 124 -19.73 -1.11 -13.55
CA VAL A 124 -19.88 -1.22 -15.01
C VAL A 124 -18.75 -2.07 -15.57
N LYS A 125 -19.09 -3.07 -16.38
CA LYS A 125 -18.15 -4.02 -16.99
C LYS A 125 -18.45 -4.16 -18.48
N GLY A 126 -17.42 -4.46 -19.27
CA GLY A 126 -17.54 -4.68 -20.71
C GLY A 126 -16.83 -3.61 -21.53
N PHE A 127 -16.09 -2.71 -20.88
CA PHE A 127 -15.25 -1.77 -21.62
C PHE A 127 -14.10 -2.51 -22.33
N PRO A 128 -13.65 -1.99 -23.47
CA PRO A 128 -12.46 -2.48 -24.15
C PRO A 128 -11.23 -2.48 -23.22
N LYS A 129 -10.44 -3.55 -23.29
CA LYS A 129 -9.17 -3.67 -22.53
C LYS A 129 -8.02 -3.04 -23.32
N THR A 130 -8.27 -1.91 -23.96
CA THR A 130 -7.33 -1.19 -24.80
C THR A 130 -6.65 -0.07 -24.01
N THR A 131 -5.41 0.27 -24.38
CA THR A 131 -4.60 1.27 -23.67
C THR A 131 -5.09 2.70 -23.87
N ASP A 132 -5.98 2.93 -24.81
CA ASP A 132 -6.50 4.26 -25.15
C ASP A 132 -7.64 4.71 -24.23
N ILE A 133 -8.21 3.81 -23.41
CA ILE A 133 -9.24 4.18 -22.44
C ILE A 133 -8.60 4.83 -21.21
N ASN A 134 -9.10 6.01 -20.87
CA ASN A 134 -8.67 6.76 -19.70
C ASN A 134 -9.88 7.33 -18.94
N ILE A 135 -9.61 7.92 -17.77
CA ILE A 135 -10.64 8.47 -16.88
C ILE A 135 -11.46 9.54 -17.59
N ASP A 136 -10.84 10.40 -18.42
CA ASP A 136 -11.51 11.51 -19.08
C ASP A 136 -12.50 11.03 -20.15
N LYS A 137 -12.13 9.99 -20.91
CA LYS A 137 -13.05 9.33 -21.86
C LYS A 137 -14.24 8.70 -21.15
N LEU A 138 -14.01 8.02 -20.03
CA LEU A 138 -15.11 7.42 -19.27
C LEU A 138 -16.02 8.50 -18.66
N LEU A 139 -15.46 9.57 -18.10
CA LEU A 139 -16.25 10.70 -17.60
C LEU A 139 -17.12 11.29 -18.72
N HIS A 140 -16.52 11.57 -19.88
CA HIS A 140 -17.26 12.09 -21.03
C HIS A 140 -18.36 11.12 -21.50
N PHE A 141 -18.07 9.82 -21.51
CA PHE A 141 -19.05 8.81 -21.86
C PHE A 141 -20.25 8.80 -20.91
N PHE A 142 -20.01 8.92 -19.60
CA PHE A 142 -21.09 8.85 -18.63
C PHE A 142 -21.91 10.15 -18.55
N GLU A 143 -21.37 11.30 -18.98
CA GLU A 143 -22.08 12.59 -18.97
C GLU A 143 -23.41 12.54 -19.74
N LYS A 144 -23.52 11.65 -20.74
CA LYS A 144 -24.75 11.36 -21.50
C LYS A 144 -25.91 10.92 -20.62
N PHE A 145 -25.61 10.30 -19.48
CA PHE A 145 -26.59 9.66 -18.60
C PHE A 145 -26.87 10.47 -17.33
N GLY A 146 -26.17 11.59 -17.12
CA GLY A 146 -26.34 12.49 -15.99
C GLY A 146 -25.02 12.98 -15.41
N SER A 147 -25.11 13.70 -14.30
CA SER A 147 -23.94 14.13 -13.53
C SER A 147 -23.29 12.95 -12.82
N ILE A 148 -21.96 12.91 -12.80
CA ILE A 148 -21.16 11.88 -12.12
C ILE A 148 -20.23 12.57 -11.14
N GLU A 149 -20.08 11.99 -9.94
CA GLU A 149 -19.14 12.47 -8.93
C GLU A 149 -17.74 11.91 -9.18
N SER A 150 -17.62 10.61 -9.51
CA SER A 150 -16.32 9.99 -9.74
C SER A 150 -16.39 8.75 -10.63
N VAL A 151 -15.30 8.48 -11.35
CA VAL A 151 -15.06 7.21 -12.05
C VAL A 151 -13.76 6.59 -11.54
N GLN A 152 -13.86 5.39 -10.96
CA GLN A 152 -12.73 4.58 -10.54
C GLN A 152 -12.54 3.40 -11.50
N MET A 153 -11.58 3.53 -12.42
CA MET A 153 -11.14 2.44 -13.28
C MET A 153 -10.53 1.30 -12.46
N LYS A 154 -10.97 0.06 -12.71
CA LYS A 154 -10.31 -1.11 -12.15
C LYS A 154 -9.13 -1.47 -13.03
N LYS A 155 -7.99 -1.68 -12.36
CA LYS A 155 -6.72 -2.02 -12.99
C LYS A 155 -6.31 -3.42 -12.59
N GLN A 156 -5.68 -4.12 -13.52
CA GLN A 156 -5.00 -5.37 -13.22
C GLN A 156 -3.90 -5.14 -12.19
N PHE A 157 -3.68 -6.13 -11.32
CA PHE A 157 -2.80 -5.99 -10.16
C PHE A 157 -1.34 -5.83 -10.57
N LYS A 158 -0.88 -6.61 -11.56
CA LYS A 158 0.50 -6.62 -12.06
C LYS A 158 0.77 -5.52 -13.08
N SER A 159 0.12 -5.57 -14.25
CA SER A 159 0.40 -4.65 -15.35
C SER A 159 -0.07 -3.22 -15.08
N LYS A 160 -1.00 -3.03 -14.13
CA LYS A 160 -1.70 -1.76 -13.88
C LYS A 160 -2.54 -1.28 -15.07
N ASP A 161 -2.74 -2.13 -16.06
CA ASP A 161 -3.59 -1.85 -17.21
C ASP A 161 -5.06 -1.92 -16.81
N PHE A 162 -5.90 -1.20 -17.56
CA PHE A 162 -7.33 -1.21 -17.37
C PHE A 162 -7.92 -2.60 -17.64
N ASN A 163 -8.71 -3.13 -16.71
CA ASN A 163 -9.24 -4.48 -16.82
C ASN A 163 -10.63 -4.58 -17.49
N GLY A 164 -11.13 -3.48 -18.08
CA GLY A 164 -12.44 -3.44 -18.75
C GLY A 164 -13.63 -3.21 -17.81
N ALA A 165 -13.38 -2.83 -16.54
CA ALA A 165 -14.42 -2.53 -15.57
C ALA A 165 -14.14 -1.26 -14.76
N ALA A 166 -15.18 -0.55 -14.36
CA ALA A 166 -15.09 0.67 -13.57
C ALA A 166 -16.20 0.73 -12.50
N PHE A 167 -15.93 1.46 -11.42
CA PHE A 167 -16.95 1.92 -10.49
C PHE A 167 -17.28 3.37 -10.81
N VAL A 168 -18.57 3.67 -10.97
CA VAL A 168 -19.09 5.00 -11.29
C VAL A 168 -19.92 5.47 -10.11
N VAL A 169 -19.52 6.58 -9.49
CA VAL A 169 -20.18 7.15 -8.33
C VAL A 169 -21.07 8.29 -8.82
N PHE A 170 -22.38 8.16 -8.60
CA PHE A 170 -23.35 9.20 -8.89
C PHE A 170 -23.49 10.15 -7.69
N PRO A 171 -23.95 11.40 -7.90
CA PRO A 171 -24.16 12.34 -6.81
C PRO A 171 -25.14 11.82 -5.74
N THR A 172 -26.23 11.17 -6.17
CA THR A 172 -27.29 10.65 -5.29
C THR A 172 -27.62 9.18 -5.59
N ASP A 173 -28.28 8.51 -4.64
CA ASP A 173 -28.81 7.15 -4.83
C ASP A 173 -29.83 7.09 -5.97
N ASP A 174 -30.70 8.11 -6.09
CA ASP A 174 -31.71 8.19 -7.16
C ASP A 174 -31.06 8.19 -8.54
N ASN A 175 -29.99 8.99 -8.75
CA ASN A 175 -29.29 9.01 -10.03
C ASN A 175 -28.67 7.65 -10.39
N ALA A 176 -28.11 6.94 -9.39
CA ALA A 176 -27.58 5.60 -9.60
C ALA A 176 -28.68 4.61 -9.98
N ARG A 177 -29.83 4.65 -9.30
CA ARG A 177 -30.99 3.79 -9.58
C ARG A 177 -31.60 4.06 -10.94
N GLU A 178 -31.76 5.33 -11.32
CA GLU A 178 -32.24 5.74 -12.64
C GLU A 178 -31.30 5.23 -13.75
N PHE A 179 -29.99 5.32 -13.55
CA PHE A 179 -29.02 4.77 -14.50
C PHE A 179 -29.17 3.26 -14.65
N ILE A 180 -29.31 2.52 -13.54
CA ILE A 180 -29.53 1.07 -13.57
C ILE A 180 -30.84 0.72 -14.27
N GLN A 181 -31.92 1.47 -14.01
CA GLN A 181 -33.19 1.25 -14.68
C GLN A 181 -33.08 1.47 -16.19
N LYS A 182 -32.47 2.57 -16.62
CA LYS A 182 -32.18 2.83 -18.03
C LYS A 182 -31.37 1.71 -18.67
N SER A 183 -30.38 1.16 -17.94
CA SER A 183 -29.57 0.05 -18.44
C SER A 183 -30.33 -1.28 -18.62
N LYS A 184 -31.45 -1.45 -17.91
CA LYS A 184 -32.36 -2.61 -18.08
C LYS A 184 -33.33 -2.41 -19.24
N GLU A 185 -33.76 -1.18 -19.47
CA GLU A 185 -34.69 -0.82 -20.55
C GLU A 185 -34.00 -0.76 -21.91
N THR A 186 -32.79 -0.21 -21.96
CA THR A 186 -32.00 -0.06 -23.19
C THR A 186 -30.56 -0.48 -22.92
N PRO A 187 -29.96 -1.37 -23.76
CA PRO A 187 -28.57 -1.75 -23.62
C PRO A 187 -27.65 -0.51 -23.67
N ILE A 188 -26.82 -0.35 -22.65
CA ILE A 188 -25.80 0.69 -22.62
C ILE A 188 -24.61 0.20 -23.44
N VAL A 189 -24.29 0.92 -24.52
CA VAL A 189 -23.22 0.56 -25.44
C VAL A 189 -22.14 1.62 -25.39
N TYR A 190 -20.89 1.21 -25.27
CA TYR A 190 -19.73 2.09 -25.34
C TYR A 190 -19.46 2.55 -26.77
N ASP A 191 -18.64 3.58 -26.95
CA ASP A 191 -18.45 4.25 -28.24
C ASP A 191 -17.90 3.33 -29.35
N ASP A 192 -17.33 2.17 -29.00
CA ASP A 192 -16.81 1.17 -29.93
C ASP A 192 -17.82 0.06 -30.27
N GLY A 193 -19.04 0.11 -29.72
CA GLY A 193 -20.05 -0.93 -29.88
C GLY A 193 -20.06 -1.99 -28.77
N SER A 194 -19.16 -1.92 -27.79
CA SER A 194 -19.13 -2.87 -26.67
C SER A 194 -20.34 -2.68 -25.75
N ALA A 195 -21.13 -3.74 -25.55
CA ALA A 195 -22.25 -3.74 -24.61
C ALA A 195 -21.76 -3.79 -23.15
N LEU A 196 -22.29 -2.90 -22.32
CA LEU A 196 -21.89 -2.76 -20.92
C LEU A 196 -22.89 -3.46 -19.98
N GLU A 197 -22.36 -4.30 -19.09
CA GLU A 197 -23.09 -4.85 -17.95
C GLU A 197 -23.03 -3.85 -16.79
N CYS A 198 -24.19 -3.36 -16.37
CA CYS A 198 -24.33 -2.39 -15.29
C CYS A 198 -25.06 -3.04 -14.09
N SER A 199 -24.53 -2.87 -12.89
CA SER A 199 -25.16 -3.36 -11.65
C SER A 199 -24.81 -2.44 -10.48
N LEU A 200 -25.66 -2.38 -9.45
CA LEU A 200 -25.28 -1.68 -8.22
C LEU A 200 -24.07 -2.37 -7.59
N GLN A 201 -23.22 -1.59 -6.93
CA GLN A 201 -22.03 -2.11 -6.29
C GLN A 201 -22.34 -3.23 -5.28
N ASP A 202 -23.45 -3.11 -4.55
CA ASP A 202 -23.91 -4.14 -3.62
C ASP A 202 -24.29 -5.45 -4.31
N ASP A 203 -24.98 -5.36 -5.44
CA ASP A 203 -25.37 -6.55 -6.21
C ASP A 203 -24.15 -7.25 -6.78
N PHE A 204 -23.16 -6.48 -7.24
CA PHE A 204 -21.85 -7.01 -7.64
C PHE A 204 -21.17 -7.78 -6.49
N TYR A 205 -21.09 -7.19 -5.30
CA TYR A 205 -20.45 -7.87 -4.16
C TYR A 205 -21.25 -9.09 -3.67
N LYS A 206 -22.59 -9.04 -3.68
CA LYS A 206 -23.46 -10.19 -3.37
C LYS A 206 -23.25 -11.33 -4.37
N LYS A 207 -23.28 -11.04 -5.67
CA LYS A 207 -23.02 -12.01 -6.74
C LYS A 207 -21.63 -12.63 -6.57
N LYS A 208 -20.60 -11.81 -6.33
CA LYS A 208 -19.23 -12.28 -6.07
C LYS A 208 -19.13 -13.19 -4.83
N ALA A 209 -19.84 -12.86 -3.75
CA ALA A 209 -19.87 -13.67 -2.54
C ALA A 209 -20.58 -15.02 -2.76
N LEU A 210 -21.70 -15.00 -3.48
CA LEU A 210 -22.45 -16.20 -3.84
C LEU A 210 -21.66 -17.12 -4.78
N ASP A 211 -21.01 -16.56 -5.80
CA ASP A 211 -20.15 -17.30 -6.72
C ASP A 211 -19.01 -17.99 -5.96
N SER A 212 -18.38 -17.24 -5.03
CA SER A 212 -17.32 -17.78 -4.16
C SER A 212 -17.82 -18.92 -3.26
N ALA A 213 -19.04 -18.82 -2.73
CA ALA A 213 -19.65 -19.84 -1.89
C ALA A 213 -20.01 -21.11 -2.69
N ASN A 214 -20.43 -20.95 -3.94
CA ASN A 214 -20.82 -22.04 -4.83
C ASN A 214 -19.64 -22.70 -5.57
N GLY A 215 -18.39 -22.36 -5.21
CA GLY A 215 -17.19 -22.84 -5.90
C GLY A 215 -16.99 -22.26 -7.31
N GLY A 216 -17.86 -21.34 -7.72
CA GLY A 216 -17.75 -20.55 -8.94
C GLY A 216 -16.54 -19.63 -8.84
N ARG A 217 -15.58 -19.82 -9.75
CA ARG A 217 -14.45 -18.90 -9.92
C ARG A 217 -14.88 -17.87 -10.97
N PRO A 218 -15.00 -16.58 -10.64
CA PRO A 218 -15.21 -15.58 -11.69
C PRO A 218 -14.01 -15.63 -12.64
N ALA A 219 -14.27 -15.76 -13.94
CA ALA A 219 -13.23 -15.85 -14.97
C ALA A 219 -12.32 -14.60 -15.05
N ASP A 220 -12.70 -13.48 -14.42
CA ASP A 220 -11.98 -12.21 -14.41
C ASP A 220 -11.24 -11.88 -13.08
N ASP A 221 -11.07 -12.83 -12.15
CA ASP A 221 -10.53 -12.57 -10.79
C ASP A 221 -9.11 -13.12 -10.55
N ASP A 222 -8.28 -13.20 -11.60
CA ASP A 222 -6.83 -13.49 -11.47
C ASP A 222 -6.15 -12.54 -10.47
N ASP A 223 -6.61 -11.29 -10.41
CA ASP A 223 -6.17 -10.27 -9.46
C ASP A 223 -6.38 -10.66 -7.99
N ALA A 224 -7.48 -11.35 -7.64
CA ALA A 224 -7.74 -11.75 -6.26
C ALA A 224 -6.92 -12.98 -5.85
N LYS A 225 -6.67 -13.90 -6.78
CA LYS A 225 -5.82 -15.08 -6.56
C LYS A 225 -4.37 -14.65 -6.31
N GLU A 226 -3.85 -13.73 -7.11
CA GLU A 226 -2.49 -13.19 -6.95
C GLU A 226 -2.35 -12.27 -5.72
N LYS A 227 -3.34 -11.43 -5.42
CA LYS A 227 -3.29 -10.56 -4.23
C LYS A 227 -3.25 -11.38 -2.93
N ARG A 228 -3.98 -12.50 -2.85
CA ARG A 228 -3.96 -13.42 -1.69
C ARG A 228 -2.62 -14.16 -1.56
N ALA A 229 -1.99 -14.53 -2.68
CA ALA A 229 -0.67 -15.17 -2.67
C ALA A 229 0.42 -14.22 -2.14
N ASN A 230 0.45 -12.96 -2.62
CA ASN A 230 1.42 -11.97 -2.18
C ASN A 230 1.22 -11.52 -0.72
N ASP A 231 -0.02 -11.39 -0.24
CA ASP A 231 -0.28 -11.03 1.16
C ASP A 231 0.24 -12.11 2.14
N LYS A 232 0.15 -13.38 1.73
CA LYS A 232 0.71 -14.51 2.48
C LYS A 232 2.25 -14.48 2.51
N GLN A 233 2.90 -14.08 1.42
CA GLN A 233 4.35 -13.94 1.33
C GLN A 233 4.87 -12.77 2.16
N GLY A 234 4.24 -11.59 2.07
CA GLY A 234 4.63 -10.41 2.84
C GLY A 234 4.48 -10.58 4.35
N ARG A 235 3.47 -11.32 4.83
CA ARG A 235 3.37 -11.71 6.25
C ARG A 235 4.48 -12.64 6.71
N LYS A 236 4.95 -13.55 5.85
CA LYS A 236 6.04 -14.48 6.16
C LYS A 236 7.37 -13.75 6.28
N GLU A 237 7.61 -12.79 5.38
CA GLU A 237 8.83 -11.99 5.33
C GLU A 237 8.93 -11.03 6.53
N LYS A 238 7.86 -10.31 6.87
CA LYS A 238 7.81 -9.48 8.09
C LYS A 238 8.05 -10.26 9.38
N ARG A 239 7.51 -11.48 9.50
CA ARG A 239 7.78 -12.34 10.66
C ARG A 239 9.23 -12.78 10.75
N LYS A 240 9.90 -12.99 9.60
CA LYS A 240 11.31 -13.34 9.55
C LYS A 240 12.18 -12.16 9.98
N GLU A 241 11.93 -10.96 9.43
CA GLU A 241 12.65 -9.73 9.81
C GLU A 241 12.50 -9.40 11.30
N GLU A 242 11.29 -9.54 11.87
CA GLU A 242 11.06 -9.28 13.30
C GLU A 242 11.77 -10.29 14.21
N LEU A 243 11.87 -11.56 13.76
CA LEU A 243 12.61 -12.59 14.47
C LEU A 243 14.12 -12.34 14.39
N ASP A 244 14.63 -12.01 13.22
CA ASP A 244 16.05 -11.72 12.99
C ASP A 244 16.48 -10.49 13.82
N LYS A 245 15.65 -9.43 13.87
CA LYS A 245 15.90 -8.24 14.69
C LYS A 245 15.89 -8.51 16.20
N LYS A 246 14.91 -9.25 16.71
CA LYS A 246 14.88 -9.65 18.14
C LYS A 246 16.09 -10.50 18.51
N THR A 247 16.56 -11.30 17.56
CA THR A 247 17.73 -12.16 17.73
C THR A 247 19.01 -11.32 17.78
N SER A 248 19.18 -10.35 16.88
CA SER A 248 20.35 -9.46 16.88
C SER A 248 20.41 -8.58 18.14
N GLU A 249 19.28 -7.99 18.55
CA GLU A 249 19.20 -7.16 19.77
C GLU A 249 19.53 -7.97 21.04
N HIS A 250 19.15 -9.25 21.08
CA HIS A 250 19.49 -10.13 22.19
C HIS A 250 20.99 -10.48 22.21
N LEU A 251 21.59 -10.74 21.04
CA LEU A 251 23.02 -11.03 20.91
C LEU A 251 23.89 -9.83 21.30
N GLU A 252 23.53 -8.61 20.88
CA GLU A 252 24.23 -7.38 21.28
C GLU A 252 24.16 -7.15 22.80
N LYS A 253 23.05 -7.52 23.43
CA LYS A 253 22.90 -7.41 24.89
C LYS A 253 23.80 -8.39 25.64
N LEU A 254 23.91 -9.64 25.18
CA LEU A 254 24.84 -10.61 25.75
C LEU A 254 26.32 -10.18 25.60
N ASN A 255 26.68 -9.61 24.44
CA ASN A 255 28.05 -9.13 24.18
C ASN A 255 28.47 -8.02 25.15
N ASN A 256 27.54 -7.13 25.53
CA ASN A 256 27.83 -6.00 26.41
C ASN A 256 27.90 -6.36 27.91
N GLU A 257 27.40 -7.54 28.32
CA GLU A 257 27.32 -7.94 29.73
C GLU A 257 28.57 -8.72 30.23
N ASN A 258 29.63 -8.85 29.42
CA ASN A 258 30.92 -9.45 29.80
C ASN A 258 30.74 -10.84 30.49
N LEU A 259 29.93 -11.69 29.88
CA LEU A 259 29.61 -13.05 30.33
C LEU A 259 30.84 -13.96 30.20
N THR A 260 31.72 -13.92 31.20
CA THR A 260 32.85 -14.86 31.32
C THR A 260 32.36 -16.23 31.79
N GLY A 261 33.00 -17.30 31.35
CA GLY A 261 32.64 -18.68 31.69
C GLY A 261 31.34 -19.17 31.06
N ALA A 262 30.91 -18.61 29.92
CA ALA A 262 29.63 -18.91 29.28
C ALA A 262 29.75 -19.63 27.92
N VAL A 263 30.98 -19.91 27.44
CA VAL A 263 31.23 -20.48 26.12
C VAL A 263 31.91 -21.86 26.18
N ILE A 264 31.39 -22.81 25.40
CA ILE A 264 31.96 -24.15 25.22
C ILE A 264 32.34 -24.32 23.75
N HIS A 265 33.60 -24.66 23.48
CA HIS A 265 34.10 -24.98 22.15
C HIS A 265 34.01 -26.49 21.87
N LEU A 266 33.53 -26.83 20.68
CA LEU A 266 33.38 -28.19 20.18
C LEU A 266 34.20 -28.36 18.91
N ALA A 267 35.01 -29.42 18.83
CA ALA A 267 35.87 -29.71 17.69
C ALA A 267 35.77 -31.17 17.22
N GLY A 268 36.02 -31.39 15.94
CA GLY A 268 36.09 -32.74 15.35
C GLY A 268 34.75 -33.27 14.83
N MET A 269 33.80 -32.38 14.55
CA MET A 269 32.49 -32.75 14.01
C MET A 269 32.57 -33.33 12.59
N THR A 270 31.52 -34.05 12.18
CA THR A 270 31.37 -34.55 10.80
C THR A 270 30.64 -33.50 9.95
N PRO A 271 30.82 -33.50 8.61
CA PRO A 271 30.13 -32.55 7.73
C PRO A 271 28.59 -32.65 7.73
N ASN A 272 28.05 -33.75 8.27
CA ASN A 272 26.61 -33.99 8.38
C ASN A 272 25.98 -33.44 9.66
N VAL A 273 26.80 -33.01 10.64
CA VAL A 273 26.29 -32.41 11.86
C VAL A 273 25.47 -31.17 11.51
N THR A 274 24.32 -31.03 12.15
CA THR A 274 23.48 -29.83 12.07
C THR A 274 23.39 -29.15 13.42
N ARG A 275 23.03 -27.87 13.40
CA ARG A 275 22.85 -27.05 14.61
C ARG A 275 21.86 -27.68 15.58
N GLU A 276 20.83 -28.33 15.07
CA GLU A 276 19.78 -28.99 15.85
C GLU A 276 20.33 -30.18 16.65
N LEU A 277 21.22 -30.98 16.06
CA LEU A 277 21.84 -32.14 16.73
C LEU A 277 22.73 -31.70 17.91
N ILE A 278 23.50 -30.63 17.72
CA ILE A 278 24.30 -30.05 18.80
C ILE A 278 23.34 -29.57 19.89
N LYS A 279 22.33 -28.78 19.52
CA LYS A 279 21.37 -28.20 20.47
C LYS A 279 20.63 -29.27 21.30
N GLU A 280 20.29 -30.41 20.71
CA GLU A 280 19.63 -31.52 21.40
C GLU A 280 20.45 -32.06 22.58
N LYS A 281 21.79 -32.09 22.47
CA LYS A 281 22.66 -32.57 23.55
C LYS A 281 22.74 -31.62 24.75
N PHE A 282 22.57 -30.32 24.52
CA PHE A 282 22.72 -29.30 25.56
C PHE A 282 21.36 -28.87 26.17
N ASN A 283 20.26 -28.94 25.42
CA ASN A 283 18.91 -28.56 25.89
C ASN A 283 18.47 -29.17 27.23
N PRO A 284 18.80 -30.44 27.58
CA PRO A 284 18.42 -31.01 28.88
C PRO A 284 19.10 -30.32 30.08
N PHE A 285 20.21 -29.63 29.85
CA PHE A 285 21.07 -29.08 30.91
C PHE A 285 21.11 -27.56 30.93
N THR A 286 20.61 -26.89 29.89
CA THR A 286 20.58 -25.43 29.79
C THR A 286 19.38 -24.93 28.99
N LYS A 287 18.90 -23.73 29.35
CA LYS A 287 17.75 -23.09 28.72
C LYS A 287 18.18 -22.30 27.49
N MET A 288 17.90 -22.87 26.31
CA MET A 288 18.15 -22.26 24.99
C MET A 288 19.62 -21.86 24.74
N PRO A 289 20.54 -22.83 24.58
CA PRO A 289 21.90 -22.51 24.18
C PRO A 289 21.92 -21.95 22.75
N TRP A 290 22.73 -20.92 22.53
CA TRP A 290 23.02 -20.41 21.20
C TRP A 290 24.17 -21.21 20.60
N ILE A 291 23.99 -21.72 19.39
CA ILE A 291 25.00 -22.54 18.71
C ILE A 291 25.52 -21.74 17.52
N ASP A 292 26.78 -21.36 17.59
CA ASP A 292 27.52 -20.76 16.49
C ASP A 292 28.19 -21.89 15.70
N PHE A 293 27.62 -22.18 14.53
CA PHE A 293 28.01 -23.30 13.68
C PHE A 293 27.43 -23.13 12.28
N ASN A 294 28.27 -23.20 11.24
CA ASN A 294 27.78 -23.35 9.88
C ASN A 294 27.84 -24.83 9.46
N LYS A 295 26.85 -25.24 8.65
CA LYS A 295 26.77 -26.62 8.19
C LYS A 295 28.01 -26.97 7.38
N GLY A 296 28.74 -27.99 7.82
CA GLY A 296 29.97 -28.47 7.20
C GLY A 296 31.24 -28.10 7.97
N ASP A 297 31.14 -27.22 8.98
CA ASP A 297 32.28 -26.84 9.80
C ASP A 297 32.76 -28.01 10.69
N ALA A 298 34.05 -28.03 10.99
CA ALA A 298 34.63 -29.00 11.92
C ALA A 298 34.51 -28.57 13.39
N GLU A 299 34.17 -27.29 13.62
CA GLU A 299 34.17 -26.62 14.92
C GLU A 299 32.85 -25.86 15.16
N ALA A 300 32.43 -25.77 16.42
CA ALA A 300 31.22 -25.06 16.86
C ALA A 300 31.44 -24.45 18.23
N TRP A 301 30.72 -23.37 18.52
CA TRP A 301 30.68 -22.75 19.83
C TRP A 301 29.28 -22.76 20.40
N VAL A 302 29.15 -23.27 21.62
CA VAL A 302 27.91 -23.27 22.40
C VAL A 302 27.99 -22.12 23.39
N ARG A 303 27.15 -21.09 23.19
CA ARG A 303 27.04 -19.95 24.08
C ARG A 303 25.85 -20.12 25.02
N LEU A 304 26.08 -19.90 26.29
CA LEU A 304 25.08 -19.95 27.35
C LEU A 304 24.64 -18.55 27.75
N ASN A 305 23.45 -18.46 28.32
CA ASN A 305 22.81 -17.19 28.65
C ASN A 305 23.20 -16.67 30.05
N GLU A 306 24.02 -17.40 30.79
CA GLU A 306 24.40 -17.11 32.18
C GLU A 306 25.92 -17.29 32.35
N ALA A 307 26.59 -16.34 33.01
CA ALA A 307 28.03 -16.40 33.30
C ALA A 307 28.37 -17.63 34.18
N ASP A 308 29.60 -18.13 34.04
CA ASP A 308 30.15 -19.26 34.81
C ASP A 308 29.35 -20.58 34.73
N THR A 309 28.41 -20.70 33.78
CA THR A 309 27.58 -21.91 33.62
C THR A 309 28.19 -22.95 32.67
N ALA A 310 29.15 -22.57 31.82
CA ALA A 310 29.73 -23.44 30.80
C ALA A 310 30.35 -24.71 31.39
N LYS A 311 31.10 -24.55 32.48
CA LYS A 311 31.72 -25.67 33.21
C LYS A 311 30.69 -26.67 33.71
N THR A 312 29.68 -26.17 34.41
CA THR A 312 28.61 -27.00 35.00
C THR A 312 27.82 -27.74 33.91
N VAL A 313 27.50 -27.06 32.81
CA VAL A 313 26.77 -27.66 31.69
C VAL A 313 27.62 -28.72 30.99
N LEU A 314 28.90 -28.43 30.75
CA LEU A 314 29.83 -29.36 30.11
C LEU A 314 30.01 -30.64 30.94
N GLU A 315 30.19 -30.52 32.26
CA GLU A 315 30.29 -31.65 33.17
C GLU A 315 29.04 -32.53 33.13
N LYS A 316 27.84 -31.92 33.13
CA LYS A 316 26.56 -32.66 33.03
C LYS A 316 26.40 -33.38 31.69
N VAL A 317 26.77 -32.72 30.60
CA VAL A 317 26.72 -33.29 29.25
C VAL A 317 27.68 -34.49 29.13
N LEU A 318 28.91 -34.37 29.64
CA LEU A 318 29.87 -35.47 29.65
C LEU A 318 29.41 -36.61 30.56
N ALA A 319 28.87 -36.32 31.75
CA ALA A 319 28.35 -37.33 32.66
C ALA A 319 27.21 -38.15 32.01
N ALA A 320 26.31 -37.50 31.27
CA ALA A 320 25.25 -38.17 30.53
C ALA A 320 25.78 -39.08 29.40
N GLY A 321 26.94 -38.76 28.84
CA GLY A 321 27.61 -39.52 27.79
C GLY A 321 28.73 -40.45 28.29
N GLN A 322 28.74 -40.84 29.58
CA GLN A 322 29.77 -41.70 30.17
C GLN A 322 31.21 -41.14 30.02
N GLY A 323 31.35 -39.83 30.16
CA GLY A 323 32.62 -39.11 30.02
C GLY A 323 32.97 -38.67 28.60
N LYS A 324 32.08 -38.92 27.62
CA LYS A 324 32.30 -38.57 26.21
C LYS A 324 31.11 -37.81 25.63
N LEU A 325 31.39 -36.80 24.79
CA LEU A 325 30.36 -36.13 24.01
C LEU A 325 30.28 -36.74 22.62
N VAL A 326 29.19 -37.45 22.32
CA VAL A 326 28.96 -38.07 21.01
C VAL A 326 27.85 -37.32 20.27
N ILE A 327 28.17 -36.81 19.08
CA ILE A 327 27.24 -36.13 18.17
C ILE A 327 27.32 -36.84 16.83
N ASP A 328 26.16 -37.23 16.27
CA ASP A 328 26.08 -37.97 15.00
C ASP A 328 26.96 -39.25 14.97
N GLY A 329 27.01 -39.97 16.11
CA GLY A 329 27.78 -41.20 16.25
C GLY A 329 29.30 -41.03 16.33
N LYS A 330 29.83 -39.79 16.27
CA LYS A 330 31.25 -39.49 16.43
C LYS A 330 31.52 -38.79 17.76
N GLU A 331 32.62 -39.17 18.41
CA GLU A 331 33.13 -38.48 19.59
C GLU A 331 33.67 -37.10 19.20
N VAL A 332 33.15 -36.06 19.85
CA VAL A 332 33.50 -34.66 19.65
C VAL A 332 34.33 -34.19 20.83
N ILE A 333 35.39 -33.44 20.56
CA ILE A 333 36.24 -32.86 21.58
C ILE A 333 35.55 -31.60 22.10
N SER A 334 35.32 -31.51 23.41
CA SER A 334 34.73 -30.34 24.04
C SER A 334 35.70 -29.71 25.04
N ARG A 335 35.79 -28.38 25.04
CA ARG A 335 36.58 -27.62 26.01
C ARG A 335 35.87 -26.33 26.40
N LEU A 336 36.18 -25.82 27.58
CA LEU A 336 35.77 -24.48 28.00
C LEU A 336 36.61 -23.45 27.25
N VAL A 337 35.97 -22.34 26.88
CA VAL A 337 36.65 -21.15 26.37
C VAL A 337 36.74 -20.20 27.55
N GLU A 338 37.95 -19.86 27.97
CA GLU A 338 38.21 -19.05 29.17
C GLU A 338 39.30 -18.00 28.87
N GLY A 339 39.36 -16.94 29.69
CA GLY A 339 40.43 -15.95 29.64
C GLY A 339 40.41 -15.07 28.39
N GLU A 340 41.59 -14.75 27.84
CA GLU A 340 41.73 -13.87 26.68
C GLU A 340 41.03 -14.42 25.43
N GLU A 341 40.97 -15.74 25.28
CA GLU A 341 40.27 -16.41 24.18
C GLU A 341 38.76 -16.16 24.21
N GLU A 342 38.16 -16.17 25.40
CA GLU A 342 36.74 -15.87 25.58
C GLU A 342 36.46 -14.39 25.29
N VAL A 343 37.36 -13.50 25.70
CA VAL A 343 37.27 -12.06 25.41
C VAL A 343 37.38 -11.79 23.91
N GLU A 344 38.24 -12.52 23.19
CA GLU A 344 38.35 -12.40 21.73
C GLU A 344 37.14 -12.98 21.00
N PHE A 345 36.57 -14.09 21.50
CA PHE A 345 35.35 -14.68 20.94
C PHE A 345 34.12 -13.77 21.01
N TRP A 346 34.03 -12.92 22.05
CA TRP A 346 32.93 -11.96 22.22
C TRP A 346 33.16 -10.63 21.48
N LYS A 347 34.35 -10.36 20.94
CA LYS A 347 34.60 -9.20 20.07
C LYS A 347 34.13 -9.46 18.65
#